data_AF-A0A5J4WCG4-F1
#
_entry.id   AF-A0A5J4WCG4-F1
#
_cell.length_a   1.000
_cell.length_b   1.000
_cell.length_c   1.000
_cell.angle_alpha   90.00
_cell.angle_beta   90.00
_cell.angle_gamma   90.00
#
_symmetry.space_group_name_H-M   'P 1'
#
loop_
_entity.id
_entity.type
_entity.pdbx_description
1 polymer ?
#
loop_
_entity_poly.entity_id
_entity_poly.type
_entity_poly.pdbx_seq_one_letter_code
_entity_poly.pdbx_strand_id
1 'polypeptide(L)'
;MEVSLLSIFSGLYGITNEQVRAQGLGNIRKFNKLTANTEKNYGQTAFSGEHKPNPSILTKILRYDNKDYYEQTTKPLLQQNFEVKKQQKIFDTVQQIEKHEIDLKDPFTLLDIFCKALNGKYENILEIVAQDLLKVIKVVPCKNG
;
A
#
# COMPACT_ATOMS: atom_id res chain seq x y z
N MET A 1 -0.55 21.24 -32.88
CA MET A 1 -1.53 21.30 -31.78
C MET A 1 -0.74 21.24 -30.48
N GLU A 2 -0.91 22.21 -29.59
CA GLU A 2 -0.28 22.18 -28.26
C GLU A 2 -1.13 21.37 -27.29
N VAL A 3 -0.49 20.60 -26.41
CA VAL A 3 -1.18 19.74 -25.43
C VAL A 3 -0.64 20.04 -24.04
N SER A 4 -1.53 20.15 -23.06
CA SER A 4 -1.14 20.37 -21.66
C SER A 4 -0.56 19.09 -21.04
N LEU A 5 0.58 19.21 -20.37
CA LEU A 5 1.24 18.12 -19.62
C LEU A 5 0.90 18.14 -18.12
N LEU A 6 -0.04 18.99 -17.70
CA LEU A 6 -0.36 19.22 -16.29
C LEU A 6 -0.71 17.93 -15.53
N SER A 7 -1.49 17.04 -16.13
CA SER A 7 -1.90 15.76 -15.53
C SER A 7 -0.72 14.82 -15.29
N ILE A 8 0.22 14.75 -16.25
CA ILE A 8 1.44 13.94 -16.14
C ILE A 8 2.31 14.47 -15.00
N PHE A 9 2.45 15.79 -14.93
CA PHE A 9 3.21 16.47 -13.90
C PHE A 9 2.63 16.29 -12.50
N SER A 10 1.32 16.41 -12.33
CA SER A 10 0.61 16.08 -11.07
C SER A 10 0.77 14.62 -10.67
N GLY A 11 0.85 13.72 -11.65
CA GLY A 11 1.14 12.30 -11.43
C GLY A 11 2.57 12.05 -10.93
N LEU A 12 3.57 12.62 -11.60
CA LEU A 12 4.99 12.45 -11.27
C LEU A 12 5.36 13.05 -9.92
N TYR A 13 4.83 14.23 -9.58
CA TYR A 13 5.07 14.83 -8.26
C TYR A 13 4.44 14.04 -7.11
N GLY A 14 3.45 13.18 -7.39
CA GLY A 14 2.89 12.29 -6.38
C GLY A 14 3.82 11.12 -6.03
N ILE A 15 4.82 10.85 -6.86
CA ILE A 15 5.77 9.76 -6.63
C ILE A 15 6.73 10.17 -5.52
N THR A 16 6.75 9.38 -4.44
CA THR A 16 7.62 9.61 -3.28
C THR A 16 9.08 9.21 -3.57
N ASN A 17 9.30 8.24 -4.47
CA ASN A 17 10.65 7.87 -4.89
C ASN A 17 11.24 8.96 -5.80
N GLU A 18 12.23 9.68 -5.26
CA GLU A 18 12.83 10.84 -5.92
C GLU A 18 13.57 10.50 -7.21
N GLN A 19 14.23 9.34 -7.27
CA GLN A 19 14.96 8.90 -8.45
C GLN A 19 14.00 8.62 -9.62
N VAL A 20 12.91 7.91 -9.34
CA VAL A 20 11.86 7.63 -10.34
C VAL A 20 11.21 8.94 -10.80
N ARG A 21 10.91 9.85 -9.87
CA ARG A 21 10.38 11.18 -10.18
C ARG A 21 11.34 11.95 -11.09
N ALA A 22 12.62 12.08 -10.71
CA ALA A 22 13.63 12.80 -11.48
C ALA A 22 13.81 12.22 -12.89
N GLN A 23 13.82 10.89 -13.02
CA GLN A 23 13.89 10.21 -14.32
C GLN A 23 12.66 10.54 -15.20
N GLY A 24 11.46 10.50 -14.62
CA GLY A 24 10.22 10.86 -15.34
C GLY A 24 10.27 12.31 -15.86
N LEU A 25 10.77 13.24 -15.06
CA LEU A 25 10.94 14.64 -15.45
C LEU A 25 12.02 14.83 -16.51
N GLY A 26 13.12 14.09 -16.41
CA GLY A 26 14.16 14.05 -17.44
C GLY A 26 13.59 13.57 -18.79
N ASN A 27 12.76 12.53 -18.78
CA ASN A 27 12.13 12.02 -19.99
C ASN A 27 11.18 13.05 -20.64
N ILE A 28 10.39 13.78 -19.84
CA ILE A 28 9.51 14.83 -20.39
C ILE A 28 10.33 15.87 -21.14
N ARG A 29 11.42 16.37 -20.54
CA ARG A 29 12.32 17.36 -21.17
C ARG A 29 13.01 16.81 -22.42
N LYS A 30 13.35 15.52 -22.42
CA LYS A 30 14.05 14.87 -23.53
C LYS A 30 13.14 14.64 -24.74
N PHE A 31 11.89 14.22 -24.51
CA PHE A 31 11.00 13.77 -25.58
C PHE A 31 9.96 14.82 -26.03
N ASN A 32 9.86 15.97 -25.36
CA ASN A 32 8.89 17.01 -25.68
C ASN A 32 9.58 18.36 -25.91
N LYS A 33 9.05 19.15 -26.85
CA LYS A 33 9.42 20.57 -27.00
C LYS A 33 8.57 21.39 -26.03
N LEU A 34 9.16 21.79 -24.91
CA LEU A 34 8.48 22.60 -23.90
C LEU A 34 8.53 24.09 -24.31
N THR A 35 7.44 24.81 -24.10
CA THR A 35 7.43 26.27 -24.25
C THR A 35 8.05 26.93 -23.02
N ALA A 36 8.54 28.17 -23.17
CA ALA A 36 9.10 28.94 -22.05
C ALA A 36 8.12 29.10 -20.88
N ASN A 37 6.81 29.17 -21.18
CA ASN A 37 5.75 29.17 -20.15
C ASN A 37 5.69 27.85 -19.38
N THR A 38 5.86 26.69 -20.04
CA THR A 38 5.86 25.38 -19.38
C THR A 38 7.10 25.20 -18.51
N GLU A 39 8.26 25.67 -18.96
CA GLU A 39 9.51 25.61 -18.20
C GLU A 39 9.44 26.47 -16.92
N LYS A 40 8.84 27.67 -17.03
CA LYS A 40 8.65 28.59 -15.90
C LYS A 40 7.56 28.14 -14.92
N ASN A 41 6.41 27.68 -15.41
CA ASN A 41 5.26 27.33 -14.58
C ASN A 41 5.49 26.05 -13.77
N TYR A 42 6.29 25.10 -14.27
CA TYR A 42 6.46 23.81 -13.61
C TYR A 42 7.22 23.90 -12.28
N GLY A 43 8.30 24.68 -12.24
CA GLY A 43 9.09 24.87 -11.01
C GLY A 43 8.36 25.66 -9.92
N GLN A 44 7.46 26.58 -10.31
CA GLN A 44 6.71 27.43 -9.39
C GLN A 44 5.41 26.78 -8.88
N THR A 45 4.68 26.03 -9.71
CA THR A 45 3.42 25.36 -9.31
C THR A 45 3.63 24.09 -8.48
N ALA A 46 4.80 23.44 -8.58
CA ALA A 46 5.18 22.36 -7.66
C ALA A 46 5.23 22.82 -6.19
N PHE A 47 5.48 24.11 -5.96
CA PHE A 47 5.67 24.71 -4.64
C PHE A 47 4.40 25.42 -4.13
N SER A 48 3.43 25.75 -5.00
CA SER A 48 2.24 26.52 -4.61
C SER A 48 1.14 25.72 -3.92
N GLY A 49 1.20 24.38 -3.93
CA GLY A 49 0.20 23.52 -3.29
C GLY A 49 -1.19 23.53 -3.93
N GLU A 50 -1.38 24.25 -5.04
CA GLU A 50 -2.66 24.38 -5.76
C GLU A 50 -3.12 23.08 -6.45
N HIS A 51 -2.20 22.13 -6.65
CA HIS A 51 -2.50 20.84 -7.25
C HIS A 51 -2.06 19.70 -6.35
N LYS A 52 -3.03 18.90 -5.87
CA LYS A 52 -2.78 17.74 -5.03
C LYS A 52 -2.12 16.64 -5.87
N PRO A 53 -0.85 16.28 -5.60
CA PRO A 53 -0.18 15.25 -6.38
C PRO A 53 -0.89 13.90 -6.20
N ASN A 54 -1.04 13.14 -7.30
CA ASN A 54 -1.73 11.86 -7.26
C ASN A 54 -1.14 10.89 -8.29
N PRO A 55 -0.31 9.92 -7.86
CA PRO A 55 0.31 8.93 -8.75
C PRO A 55 -0.69 8.15 -9.61
N SER A 56 -1.91 7.94 -9.11
CA SER A 56 -2.93 7.16 -9.83
C SER A 56 -3.36 7.79 -11.15
N ILE A 57 -3.10 9.09 -11.35
CA ILE A 57 -3.36 9.78 -12.62
C ILE A 57 -2.50 9.16 -13.74
N LEU A 58 -1.25 8.77 -13.46
CA LEU A 58 -0.38 8.15 -14.46
C LEU A 58 -0.96 6.82 -14.95
N THR A 59 -1.54 6.03 -14.04
CA THR A 59 -2.23 4.79 -14.39
C THR A 59 -3.43 5.04 -15.29
N LYS A 60 -4.19 6.12 -15.05
CA LYS A 60 -5.32 6.51 -15.91
C LYS A 60 -4.83 6.89 -17.31
N ILE A 61 -3.81 7.74 -17.40
CA ILE A 61 -3.20 8.15 -18.68
C ILE A 61 -2.76 6.92 -19.47
N LEU A 62 -2.00 6.01 -18.85
CA LEU A 62 -1.57 4.76 -19.49
C LEU A 62 -2.74 3.91 -19.97
N ARG A 63 -3.81 3.79 -19.17
CA ARG A 63 -5.00 3.03 -19.55
C ARG A 63 -5.70 3.60 -20.79
N TYR A 64 -5.76 4.92 -20.92
CA TYR A 64 -6.41 5.58 -22.05
C TYR A 64 -5.53 5.61 -23.30
N ASP A 65 -4.26 6.00 -23.16
CA ASP A 65 -3.36 6.25 -24.29
C ASP A 65 -2.66 4.98 -24.79
N ASN A 66 -2.48 3.98 -23.92
CA ASN A 66 -1.81 2.72 -24.27
C ASN A 66 -2.46 1.53 -23.55
N LYS A 67 -3.69 1.24 -23.97
CA LYS A 67 -4.55 0.22 -23.37
C LYS A 67 -3.89 -1.17 -23.32
N ASP A 68 -3.24 -1.60 -24.39
CA ASP A 68 -2.65 -2.94 -24.47
C ASP A 68 -1.50 -3.08 -23.47
N TYR A 69 -0.62 -2.08 -23.38
CA TYR A 69 0.44 -2.06 -22.37
C TYR A 69 -0.12 -2.02 -20.94
N TYR A 70 -1.19 -1.25 -20.72
CA TYR A 70 -1.85 -1.20 -19.43
C TYR A 70 -2.39 -2.57 -19.01
N GLU A 71 -3.12 -3.26 -19.90
CA GLU A 71 -3.74 -4.56 -19.59
C GLU A 71 -2.72 -5.69 -19.46
N GLN A 72 -1.70 -5.73 -20.33
CA GLN A 72 -0.73 -6.83 -20.34
C GLN A 72 0.36 -6.67 -19.27
N THR A 73 0.74 -5.44 -18.92
CA THR A 73 1.89 -5.19 -18.04
C THR A 73 1.48 -4.46 -16.76
N THR A 74 0.84 -3.30 -16.86
CA THR A 74 0.62 -2.45 -15.69
C THR A 74 -0.39 -3.06 -14.71
N LYS A 75 -1.51 -3.59 -15.20
CA LYS A 75 -2.59 -4.12 -14.37
C LYS A 75 -2.17 -5.37 -13.57
N PRO A 76 -1.50 -6.38 -14.15
CA PRO A 76 -0.99 -7.52 -13.37
C PRO A 76 -0.02 -7.08 -12.25
N LEU A 77 0.88 -6.14 -12.53
CA LEU A 77 1.82 -5.61 -11.52
C LEU A 77 1.09 -4.91 -10.37
N LEU A 78 0.02 -4.17 -10.64
CA LEU A 78 -0.80 -3.54 -9.60
C LEU A 78 -1.50 -4.58 -8.72
N GLN A 79 -2.03 -5.65 -9.32
CA GLN A 79 -2.68 -6.74 -8.58
C GLN A 79 -1.67 -7.49 -7.71
N GLN A 80 -0.50 -7.83 -8.25
CA GLN A 80 0.57 -8.49 -7.51
C GLN A 80 1.02 -7.65 -6.32
N ASN A 81 1.26 -6.34 -6.51
CA ASN A 81 1.64 -5.45 -5.42
C ASN A 81 0.57 -5.34 -4.32
N PHE A 82 -0.70 -5.39 -4.68
CA PHE A 82 -1.79 -5.40 -3.71
C PHE A 82 -1.75 -6.64 -2.83
N GLU A 83 -1.60 -7.84 -3.42
CA GLU A 83 -1.49 -9.09 -2.67
C GLU A 83 -0.24 -9.14 -1.79
N VAL A 84 0.91 -8.69 -2.29
CA VAL A 84 2.15 -8.61 -1.50
C VAL A 84 1.98 -7.68 -0.29
N LYS A 85 1.36 -6.50 -0.46
CA LYS A 85 1.08 -5.59 0.66
C LYS A 85 0.12 -6.19 1.68
N LYS A 86 -0.88 -6.93 1.22
CA LYS A 86 -1.82 -7.63 2.10
C LYS A 86 -1.11 -8.71 2.91
N GLN A 87 -0.25 -9.52 2.28
CA GLN A 87 0.54 -10.54 2.97
C GLN A 87 1.56 -9.92 3.94
N GLN A 88 2.23 -8.84 3.54
CA GLN A 88 3.16 -8.12 4.42
C GLN A 88 2.45 -7.61 5.67
N LYS A 89 1.25 -7.02 5.53
CA LYS A 89 0.45 -6.57 6.68
C LYS A 89 0.13 -7.73 7.64
N ILE A 90 -0.25 -8.89 7.10
CA ILE A 90 -0.50 -10.10 7.91
C ILE A 90 0.78 -10.51 8.64
N PHE A 91 1.91 -10.57 7.94
CA PHE A 91 3.21 -10.92 8.53
C PHE A 91 3.61 -9.97 9.64
N ASP A 92 3.51 -8.66 9.42
CA ASP A 92 3.84 -7.63 10.40
C ASP A 92 2.94 -7.75 11.65
N THR A 93 1.64 -7.98 11.47
CA THR A 93 0.71 -8.25 12.58
C THR A 93 1.09 -9.52 13.34
N VAL A 94 1.40 -10.62 12.64
CA VAL A 94 1.80 -11.88 13.29
C VAL A 94 3.09 -11.70 14.09
N GLN A 95 4.11 -11.05 13.53
CA GLN A 95 5.36 -10.76 14.26
C GLN A 95 5.14 -9.88 15.49
N GLN A 96 4.24 -8.89 15.40
CA GLN A 96 3.88 -8.09 16.57
C GLN A 96 3.24 -8.97 17.64
N ILE A 97 2.35 -9.90 17.27
CA ILE A 97 1.69 -10.79 18.23
C ILE A 97 2.66 -11.80 18.83
N GLU A 98 3.60 -12.36 18.06
CA GLU A 98 4.64 -13.26 18.59
C GLU A 98 5.54 -12.58 19.64
N LYS A 99 5.74 -11.26 19.55
CA LYS A 99 6.46 -10.48 20.56
C LYS A 99 5.68 -10.28 21.85
N HIS A 100 4.36 -10.47 21.84
CA HIS A 100 3.58 -10.47 23.08
C HIS A 100 3.80 -11.83 23.76
N GLU A 101 4.59 -11.83 24.83
CA GLU A 101 4.81 -13.04 25.62
C GLU A 101 3.47 -13.59 26.15
N ILE A 102 3.21 -14.87 25.89
CA ILE A 102 2.04 -15.57 26.43
C ILE A 102 2.40 -16.02 27.85
N ASP A 103 1.79 -15.39 28.86
CA ASP A 103 1.86 -15.88 30.23
C ASP A 103 1.02 -17.16 30.37
N LEU A 104 1.68 -18.31 30.46
CA LEU A 104 1.02 -19.62 30.66
C LEU A 104 0.45 -19.80 32.07
N LYS A 105 0.74 -18.88 33.00
CA LYS A 105 0.15 -18.86 34.34
C LYS A 105 -1.13 -18.02 34.41
N ASP A 106 -1.44 -17.25 33.37
CA ASP A 106 -2.67 -16.46 33.28
C ASP A 106 -3.89 -17.42 33.22
N PRO A 107 -4.77 -17.41 34.24
CA PRO A 107 -5.95 -18.26 34.23
C PRO A 107 -6.90 -17.79 33.12
N PHE A 108 -6.92 -18.54 32.03
CA PHE A 108 -7.66 -18.20 30.83
C PHE A 108 -8.55 -19.36 30.38
N THR A 109 -9.78 -19.04 29.95
CA THR A 109 -10.79 -20.00 29.50
C THR A 109 -11.31 -19.67 28.10
N LEU A 110 -11.90 -20.65 27.42
CA LEU A 110 -12.59 -20.41 26.14
C LEU A 110 -13.74 -19.39 26.28
N LEU A 111 -14.31 -19.25 27.49
CA LEU A 111 -15.35 -18.26 27.76
C LEU A 111 -14.80 -16.83 27.65
N ASP A 112 -13.53 -16.61 28.00
CA ASP A 112 -12.89 -15.30 27.90
C ASP A 112 -12.74 -14.86 26.43
N ILE A 113 -12.44 -15.79 25.52
CA ILE A 113 -12.43 -15.54 24.06
C ILE A 113 -13.81 -15.12 23.60
N PHE A 114 -14.82 -15.90 24.00
CA PHE A 114 -16.20 -15.66 23.60
C PHE A 114 -16.68 -14.28 24.07
N CYS A 115 -16.41 -13.94 25.34
CA CYS A 115 -16.73 -12.63 25.91
C CYS A 115 -15.99 -11.49 25.19
N LYS A 116 -14.70 -11.64 24.88
CA LYS A 116 -13.94 -10.62 24.13
C LYS A 116 -14.49 -10.42 22.72
N ALA A 117 -14.84 -11.51 22.03
CA ALA A 117 -15.41 -11.46 20.69
C ALA A 117 -16.79 -10.78 20.66
N LEU A 118 -17.67 -11.12 21.60
CA LEU A 118 -18.98 -10.46 21.74
C LEU A 118 -18.85 -8.97 22.05
N ASN A 119 -17.83 -8.59 22.80
CA ASN A 119 -17.55 -7.19 23.15
C ASN A 119 -16.75 -6.44 22.06
N GLY A 120 -16.50 -7.05 20.90
CA GLY A 120 -15.77 -6.41 19.80
C GLY A 120 -14.32 -6.07 20.12
N LYS A 121 -13.68 -6.80 21.05
CA LYS A 121 -12.29 -6.54 21.47
C LYS A 121 -11.23 -7.04 20.47
N TYR A 122 -11.66 -7.65 19.37
CA TYR A 122 -10.80 -8.04 18.26
C TYR A 122 -11.22 -7.28 17.01
N GLU A 123 -10.27 -6.66 16.32
CA GLU A 123 -10.57 -5.97 15.07
C GLU A 123 -10.80 -6.94 13.91
N ASN A 124 -10.26 -8.16 14.01
CA ASN A 124 -10.33 -9.18 12.96
C ASN A 124 -10.09 -10.60 13.50
N ILE A 125 -10.36 -11.60 12.67
CA ILE A 125 -10.21 -13.03 13.02
C ILE A 125 -8.75 -13.40 13.36
N LEU A 126 -7.76 -12.73 12.76
CA LEU A 126 -6.34 -13.05 13.03
C LEU A 126 -5.96 -12.74 14.48
N GLU A 127 -6.51 -11.67 15.05
CA GLU A 127 -6.28 -11.33 16.46
C GLU A 127 -6.86 -12.39 17.41
N ILE A 128 -8.05 -12.93 17.11
CA ILE A 128 -8.64 -14.04 17.88
C ILE A 128 -7.69 -15.24 17.90
N VAL A 129 -7.20 -15.61 16.72
CA VAL A 129 -6.33 -16.78 16.54
C VAL A 129 -5.00 -16.57 17.27
N ALA A 130 -4.35 -15.45 17.03
CA ALA A 130 -2.98 -15.24 17.45
C ALA A 130 -2.85 -14.79 18.91
N GLN A 131 -3.79 -14.02 19.45
CA GLN A 131 -3.73 -13.54 20.84
C GLN A 131 -4.18 -14.60 21.85
N ASP A 132 -5.21 -15.38 21.52
CA ASP A 132 -5.97 -16.11 22.52
C ASP A 132 -6.17 -17.61 22.19
N LEU A 133 -6.49 -17.99 20.94
CA LEU A 133 -6.56 -19.42 20.59
C LEU A 133 -5.19 -20.11 20.59
N LEU A 134 -4.12 -19.40 20.23
CA LEU A 134 -2.76 -19.93 20.29
C LEU A 134 -2.34 -20.34 21.72
N LYS A 135 -2.86 -19.64 22.74
CA LYS A 135 -2.66 -19.98 24.16
C LYS A 135 -3.27 -21.34 24.49
N VAL A 136 -4.48 -21.60 23.99
CA VAL A 136 -5.17 -22.89 24.17
C VAL A 136 -4.38 -24.02 23.53
N ILE A 137 -3.96 -23.85 22.28
CA ILE A 137 -3.24 -24.89 21.52
C ILE A 137 -1.89 -25.24 22.18
N LYS A 138 -1.17 -24.26 22.71
CA LYS A 138 0.12 -24.50 23.39
C LYS A 138 -0.01 -25.23 24.73
N VAL A 139 -1.11 -25.06 25.46
CA VAL A 139 -1.34 -25.72 26.77
C VAL A 139 -1.81 -27.15 26.61
N VAL A 140 -2.48 -27.51 25.51
CA VAL A 140 -2.92 -28.89 25.26
C VAL A 140 -1.68 -29.76 24.98
N PRO A 141 -1.33 -30.72 25.85
CA PRO A 141 -0.24 -31.64 25.54
C PRO A 141 -0.66 -32.49 24.34
N CYS A 142 0.16 -32.50 23.28
CA CYS A 142 0.00 -33.44 22.19
C CYS A 142 0.16 -34.86 22.73
N LYS A 143 -0.95 -35.54 23.01
CA LYS A 143 -0.97 -37.00 23.13
C LYS A 143 -0.93 -37.56 21.72
N ASN A 144 0.26 -37.63 21.13
CA ASN A 144 0.46 -38.53 20.00
C ASN A 144 0.26 -39.95 20.55
N GLY A 145 -0.80 -40.61 20.07
CA GLY A 145 -0.96 -42.07 20.21
C GLY A 145 -0.02 -42.82 19.28
#